data_AF-A0A919X0U5-F1
#
_entry.id   AF-A0A919X0U5-F1
#
_cell.length_a   1.000
_cell.length_b   1.000
_cell.length_c   1.000
_cell.angle_alpha   90.00
_cell.angle_beta   90.00
_cell.angle_gamma   90.00
#
_symmetry.space_group_name_H-M   'P 1'
#
loop_
_entity.id
_entity.type
_entity.pdbx_description
1 polymer ?
#
loop_
_entity_poly.entity_id
_entity_poly.type
_entity_poly.pdbx_seq_one_letter_code
_entity_poly.pdbx_strand_id
1 'polypeptide(L)' 'MKGSIDLLNLDTEKSFIKTECSSYGFQALTNDVAEVKALLGNRVVIEEATLEDIMFYAKGTKHQNV' A
#
# COMPACT_ATOMS: atom_id res chain seq x y z
N MET A 1 1.99 4.23 2.25
CA MET A 1 2.30 4.92 0.97
C MET A 1 1.02 5.48 0.37
N LYS A 2 1.11 6.59 -0.37
CA LYS A 2 -0.01 7.28 -1.03
C LYS A 2 0.36 7.65 -2.47
N GLY A 3 -0.60 7.56 -3.39
CA GLY A 3 -0.40 7.96 -4.79
C GLY A 3 -1.69 8.11 -5.58
N SER A 4 -1.59 8.55 -6.83
CA SER A 4 -2.73 8.65 -7.75
C SER A 4 -3.20 7.27 -8.21
N ILE A 5 -4.51 7.09 -8.37
CA ILE A 5 -5.12 5.83 -8.84
C ILE A 5 -4.54 5.37 -10.18
N ASP A 6 -4.15 6.29 -11.06
CA ASP A 6 -3.53 5.99 -12.36
C ASP A 6 -2.23 5.16 -12.24
N LEU A 7 -1.55 5.23 -11.09
CA LEU A 7 -0.35 4.45 -10.81
C LEU A 7 -0.68 3.02 -10.38
N LEU A 8 -1.94 2.69 -10.11
CA LEU A 8 -2.37 1.37 -9.67
C LEU A 8 -2.74 0.51 -10.87
N ASN A 9 -1.85 -0.43 -11.21
CA ASN A 9 -2.04 -1.45 -12.24
C ASN A 9 -1.55 -2.82 -11.74
N LEU A 10 -1.82 -3.86 -12.52
CA LEU A 10 -1.48 -5.25 -12.21
C LEU A 10 0.00 -5.48 -11.86
N ASP A 11 0.94 -4.67 -12.37
CA ASP A 11 2.36 -4.80 -12.05
C ASP A 11 2.72 -4.09 -10.75
N THR A 12 2.18 -2.90 -10.52
CA THR A 12 2.41 -2.15 -9.27
C THR A 12 1.71 -2.76 -8.07
N GLU A 13 0.54 -3.38 -8.25
CA GLU A 13 -0.19 -4.03 -7.17
C GLU A 13 0.56 -5.22 -6.57
N LYS A 14 1.41 -5.89 -7.35
CA LYS A 14 2.25 -7.01 -6.87
C LYS A 14 3.26 -6.58 -5.81
N SER A 15 3.70 -5.32 -5.84
CA SER A 15 4.66 -4.76 -4.89
C SER A 15 3.99 -4.27 -3.59
N PHE A 16 2.68 -4.44 -3.44
CA PHE A 16 1.91 -4.02 -2.28
C PHE A 16 1.30 -5.21 -1.53
N ILE A 17 1.42 -5.19 -0.20
CA ILE A 17 0.79 -6.15 0.71
C ILE A 17 -0.72 -5.88 0.81
N LYS A 18 -1.11 -4.60 0.75
CA LYS A 18 -2.49 -4.14 0.73
C LYS A 18 -2.57 -2.85 -0.06
N THR A 19 -3.63 -2.72 -0.84
CA THR A 19 -4.01 -1.49 -1.54
C THR A 19 -5.42 -1.09 -1.10
N GLU A 20 -5.68 0.20 -0.97
CA GLU A 20 -6.98 0.76 -0.66
C GLU A 20 -7.19 1.98 -1.56
N CYS A 21 -8.26 1.98 -2.33
CA CYS A 21 -8.56 3.05 -3.28
C CYS A 21 -9.68 3.95 -2.77
N SER A 22 -9.53 5.25 -3.03
CA SER A 22 -10.52 6.28 -2.73
C SER A 22 -10.65 7.23 -3.93
N SER A 23 -11.69 8.08 -3.94
CA SER A 23 -11.88 9.08 -4.99
C SER A 23 -10.71 10.07 -5.16
N TYR A 24 -9.80 10.16 -4.18
CA TYR A 24 -8.66 11.08 -4.18
C TYR A 24 -7.33 10.41 -4.53
N GLY A 25 -7.30 9.08 -4.68
CA GLY A 25 -6.06 8.32 -4.86
C GLY A 25 -6.08 7.00 -4.11
N PHE A 26 -4.93 6.34 -4.02
CA PHE A 26 -4.77 5.08 -3.30
C PHE A 26 -3.83 5.22 -2.11
N GLN A 27 -4.03 4.35 -1.13
CA GLN A 27 -3.10 4.06 -0.05
C GLN A 27 -2.64 2.61 -0.15
N ALA A 28 -1.37 2.37 0.11
CA ALA A 28 -0.81 1.03 0.08
C ALA A 28 0.23 0.79 1.18
N LEU A 29 0.29 -0.46 1.62
CA LEU A 29 1.31 -0.99 2.53
C LEU A 29 2.27 -1.87 1.71
N THR A 30 3.58 -1.69 1.91
CA THR A 30 4.62 -2.52 1.29
C THR A 30 5.67 -2.88 2.33
N ASN A 31 6.30 -4.05 2.17
CA ASN A 31 7.49 -4.46 2.91
C ASN A 31 8.79 -4.10 2.16
N ASP A 32 8.73 -3.68 0.90
CA ASP A 32 9.89 -3.29 0.11
C ASP A 32 9.74 -1.88 -0.45
N VAL A 33 10.14 -0.91 0.39
CA VAL A 33 10.12 0.51 0.03
C VAL A 33 11.09 0.80 -1.12
N ALA A 34 12.20 0.06 -1.22
CA ALA A 34 13.22 0.31 -2.23
C ALA A 34 12.73 -0.08 -3.62
N GLU A 35 12.08 -1.24 -3.74
CA GLU A 35 11.44 -1.72 -4.98
C GLU A 35 10.38 -0.74 -5.47
N VAL A 36 9.45 -0.33 -4.59
CA VAL A 36 8.39 0.59 -4.97
C VAL A 36 8.95 1.95 -5.38
N LYS A 37 10.00 2.43 -4.69
CA LYS A 37 10.66 3.69 -5.06
C LYS A 37 11.38 3.58 -6.42
N ALA A 38 11.90 2.42 -6.79
CA ALA A 38 12.47 2.19 -8.12
C ALA A 38 11.40 2.19 -9.22
N LEU A 39 10.22 1.61 -8.94
CA LEU A 39 9.11 1.52 -9.90
C LEU A 39 8.36 2.85 -10.08
N LEU A 40 7.99 3.50 -8.98
CA LEU A 40 7.11 4.67 -8.98
C LEU A 40 7.88 5.99 -8.83
N GLY A 41 9.11 5.95 -8.29
CA GLY A 41 9.95 7.12 -8.11
C GLY A 41 9.29 8.17 -7.21
N ASN A 42 9.34 9.43 -7.64
CA ASN A 42 8.77 10.56 -6.91
C ASN A 42 7.26 10.73 -7.14
N ARG A 43 6.58 9.76 -7.78
CA ARG A 43 5.14 9.81 -8.06
C ARG A 43 4.29 9.34 -6.87
N VAL A 44 4.93 8.80 -5.84
CA VAL A 44 4.28 8.35 -4.61
C VAL A 44 4.88 9.04 -3.39
N VAL A 45 4.04 9.23 -2.38
CA VAL A 45 4.45 9.69 -1.06
C VAL A 45 4.61 8.47 -0.16
N ILE A 46 5.78 8.35 0.45
CA ILE A 46 6.13 7.25 1.34
C ILE A 46 6.14 7.78 2.76
N GLU A 47 5.33 7.17 3.60
CA GLU A 47 5.22 7.48 5.02
C GLU A 47 5.46 6.18 5.79
N GLU A 48 6.11 6.28 6.95
CA GLU A 48 6.29 5.14 7.84
C GLU A 48 4.92 4.67 8.33
N ALA A 49 4.67 3.37 8.26
CA ALA A 49 3.40 2.81 8.73
C ALA A 49 3.30 2.98 10.25
N THR A 50 2.16 3.46 10.73
CA THR A 50 1.94 3.57 12.17
C THR A 50 1.76 2.18 12.79
N LEU A 51 1.97 2.07 14.10
CA LEU A 51 1.66 0.83 14.82
C LEU A 51 0.18 0.44 14.65
N GLU A 52 -0.73 1.42 14.54
CA GLU A 52 -2.15 1.19 14.29
C GLU A 52 -2.39 0.57 12.90
N ASP A 53 -1.70 1.05 11.85
CA ASP A 53 -1.77 0.46 10.51
C ASP A 53 -1.26 -0.99 10.51
N ILE A 54 -0.14 -1.23 11.19
CA ILE A 54 0.46 -2.56 11.33
C ILE A 54 -0.48 -3.49 12.11
N MET A 55 -1.06 -3.02 13.21
CA MET A 55 -2.00 -3.81 14.02
C MET A 55 -3.31 -4.06 13.29
N PHE A 56 -3.84 -3.08 12.56
CA PHE A 56 -5.04 -3.25 11.74
C PHE A 56 -4.81 -4.32 10.67
N TYR A 57 -3.65 -4.30 10.00
CA TYR A 57 -3.23 -5.36 9.10
C TYR A 57 -3.11 -6.72 9.81
N ALA A 58 -2.35 -6.79 10.90
CA ALA A 58 -2.09 -8.03 11.63
C ALA A 58 -3.35 -8.63 12.29
N LYS A 59 -4.38 -7.81 12.55
CA LYS A 59 -5.67 -8.24 13.09
C LYS A 59 -6.66 -8.61 11.99
N GLY A 60 -6.63 -7.94 10.85
CA GLY A 60 -7.47 -8.23 9.68
C GLY A 60 -7.25 -9.64 9.12
N THR A 61 -6.04 -10.19 9.24
CA THR A 61 -5.73 -11.59 8.90
C THR A 61 -6.43 -12.63 9.80
N LYS A 62 -7.05 -12.20 10.92
CA LYS A 62 -7.79 -13.11 11.82
C LYS A 62 -9.31 -13.12 11.60
N HIS A 63 -9.86 -12.30 10.71
CA HIS A 63 -11.31 -12.26 10.43
C HIS A 63 -11.73 -12.78 9.05
N GLN A 64 -10.80 -13.24 8.20
CA GLN A 64 -11.13 -14.13 7.08
C GLN A 64 -11.11 -15.57 7.56
N ASN A 65 -12.09 -15.94 8.39
CA ASN A 65 -12.51 -17.30 8.73
C ASN A 65 -13.84 -17.16 9.49
N VAL A 66 -14.88 -16.67 8.81
CA VAL A 66 -16.28 -16.86 9.21
C VAL A 66 -17.08 -17.28 7.98
#